data_AF-A0A3B4U4R4-F1
#
_entry.id   AF-A0A3B4U4R4-F1
#
_cell.length_a   1.000
_cell.length_b   1.000
_cell.length_c   1.000
_cell.angle_alpha   90.00
_cell.angle_beta   90.00
_cell.angle_gamma   90.00
#
_symmetry.space_group_name_H-M   'P 1'
#
loop_
_entity.id
_entity.type
_entity.pdbx_description
1 polymer ?
#
loop_
_entity_poly.entity_id
_entity_poly.type
_entity_poly.pdbx_seq_one_letter_code
_entity_poly.pdbx_strand_id
1 'polypeptide(L)'
;MTAYILWTVITWTVKGILCTCRFLWICPYNAIKFLPREQHITEDTSRQLKQLVTAALHKRLTKTEREILSLKTRIVCERASWERRFAELQRKQEELRHQVRSWRTFYGPQRVFVPHSPMDLQIGHRVRIMLPSGRISTGTIRFLGHLQGEADLHLGVELQTPDHGLHDGSHRGRSYFEKPGYGAFVPFHKLLMAWE
;
A
#
# COMPACT_ATOMS: atom_id res chain seq x y z
N MET A 1 53.25 -81.31 68.71
CA MET A 1 52.91 -81.69 67.32
C MET A 1 51.78 -80.84 66.71
N THR A 2 50.87 -80.27 67.50
CA THR A 2 49.72 -79.47 67.00
C THR A 2 50.10 -78.09 66.45
N ALA A 3 51.14 -77.43 66.99
CA ALA A 3 51.57 -76.10 66.55
C ALA A 3 52.19 -76.07 65.14
N TYR A 4 52.86 -77.16 64.71
CA TYR A 4 53.54 -77.23 63.41
C TYR A 4 52.54 -77.39 62.25
N ILE A 5 51.44 -78.09 62.51
CA ILE A 5 50.35 -78.32 61.54
C ILE A 5 49.53 -77.03 61.34
N LEU A 6 49.30 -76.26 62.41
CA LEU A 6 48.58 -74.99 62.32
C LEU A 6 49.38 -73.95 61.52
N TRP A 7 50.71 -73.90 61.70
CA TRP A 7 51.60 -72.98 60.98
C TRP A 7 51.69 -73.29 59.48
N THR A 8 51.68 -74.57 59.09
CA THR A 8 51.68 -74.96 57.67
C THR A 8 50.36 -74.63 56.98
N VAL A 9 49.22 -74.79 57.66
CA VAL A 9 47.91 -74.41 57.11
C VAL A 9 47.79 -72.89 56.93
N ILE A 10 48.28 -72.09 57.88
CA ILE A 10 48.27 -70.62 57.78
C ILE A 10 49.18 -70.13 56.65
N THR A 11 50.37 -70.71 56.50
CA THR A 11 51.29 -70.32 55.42
C THR A 11 50.74 -70.67 54.04
N TRP A 12 50.05 -71.81 53.89
CA TRP A 12 49.41 -72.19 52.63
C TRP A 12 48.19 -71.32 52.28
N THR A 13 47.38 -70.95 53.26
CA THR A 13 46.22 -70.06 53.03
C THR A 13 46.65 -68.65 52.65
N VAL A 14 47.65 -68.07 53.33
CA VAL A 14 48.18 -66.73 52.99
C VAL A 14 48.84 -66.73 51.60
N LYS A 15 49.57 -67.79 51.24
CA LYS A 15 50.22 -67.92 49.92
C LYS A 15 49.20 -68.14 48.80
N GLY A 16 48.10 -68.83 49.08
CA GLY A 16 46.93 -68.94 48.18
C GLY A 16 46.21 -67.61 47.98
N ILE A 17 45.96 -66.87 49.07
CA ILE A 17 45.29 -65.55 49.02
C ILE A 17 46.14 -64.54 48.26
N LEU A 18 47.46 -64.45 48.52
CA LEU A 18 48.36 -63.59 47.74
C LEU A 18 48.37 -63.96 46.24
N CYS A 19 48.23 -65.24 45.90
CA CYS A 19 48.14 -65.69 44.51
C CYS A 19 46.84 -65.20 43.86
N THR A 20 45.71 -65.31 44.56
CA THR A 20 44.40 -64.81 44.06
C THR A 20 44.35 -63.28 43.94
N CYS A 21 44.97 -62.54 44.86
CA CYS A 21 45.08 -61.08 44.77
C CYS A 21 45.93 -60.63 43.58
N ARG A 22 46.95 -61.39 43.17
CA ARG A 22 47.74 -61.11 41.96
C ARG A 22 46.91 -61.28 40.68
N PHE A 23 46.00 -62.26 40.64
CA PHE A 23 45.07 -62.43 39.52
C PHE A 23 43.98 -61.35 39.47
N LEU A 24 43.47 -60.91 40.63
CA LEU A 24 42.49 -59.82 40.72
C LEU A 24 43.07 -58.44 40.37
N TRP A 25 44.38 -58.20 40.54
CA TRP A 25 45.01 -56.93 40.16
C TRP A 25 45.47 -56.86 38.69
N ILE A 26 45.72 -58.00 38.04
CA ILE A 26 46.03 -58.04 36.58
C ILE A 26 44.77 -57.84 35.71
N CYS A 27 43.60 -58.24 36.20
CA CYS A 27 42.36 -58.23 35.40
C CYS A 27 41.66 -56.88 35.15
N PRO A 28 41.81 -55.78 35.94
CA PRO A 28 41.14 -54.51 35.61
C PRO A 28 41.97 -53.66 34.63
N TYR A 29 43.30 -53.84 34.57
CA TYR A 29 44.16 -53.00 33.72
C TYR A 29 44.28 -53.49 32.27
N ASN A 30 43.95 -54.75 31.97
CA ASN A 30 43.97 -55.28 30.59
C ASN A 30 42.60 -55.28 29.90
N ALA A 31 41.48 -55.17 30.62
CA ALA A 31 40.14 -55.13 30.03
C ALA A 31 39.78 -53.78 29.38
N ILE A 32 40.46 -52.69 29.76
CA ILE A 32 40.18 -51.34 29.23
C ILE A 32 40.93 -51.09 27.90
N LYS A 33 41.92 -51.93 27.53
CA LYS A 33 42.64 -51.83 26.26
C LYS A 33 42.03 -52.65 25.11
N PHE A 34 40.96 -53.40 25.37
CA PHE A 34 40.30 -54.26 24.38
C PHE A 34 38.80 -53.96 24.23
N LEU A 35 38.37 -52.72 24.47
CA LEU A 35 37.20 -52.23 23.75
C LEU A 35 37.65 -51.93 22.32
N PRO A 36 37.13 -52.62 21.29
CA PRO A 36 37.38 -52.21 19.93
C PRO A 36 36.90 -50.77 19.81
N ARG A 37 37.77 -49.90 19.32
CA ARG A 37 37.51 -48.48 19.11
C ARG A 37 36.34 -48.31 18.14
N GLU A 38 35.12 -48.32 18.66
CA GLU A 38 33.86 -48.15 17.91
C GLU A 38 33.72 -46.73 17.31
N GLN A 39 34.70 -45.85 17.53
CA GLN A 39 34.69 -44.48 17.06
C GLN A 39 34.74 -44.36 15.52
N HIS A 40 35.44 -45.26 14.82
CA HIS A 40 35.71 -45.07 13.39
C HIS A 40 34.48 -45.35 12.50
N ILE A 41 33.62 -46.31 12.87
CA ILE A 41 32.38 -46.60 12.13
C ILE A 41 31.31 -45.55 12.46
N THR A 42 31.25 -45.09 13.70
CA THR A 42 30.31 -44.01 14.09
C THR A 42 30.67 -42.66 13.49
N GLU A 43 31.96 -42.33 13.37
CA GLU A 43 32.40 -41.08 12.75
C GLU A 43 32.16 -41.06 11.24
N ASP A 44 32.42 -42.16 10.53
CA ASP A 44 32.21 -42.22 9.08
C ASP A 44 30.72 -42.20 8.73
N THR A 45 29.89 -42.93 9.48
CA THR A 45 28.42 -42.88 9.36
C THR A 45 27.89 -41.48 9.71
N SER A 46 28.46 -40.82 10.73
CA SER A 46 28.12 -39.44 11.10
C SER A 46 28.50 -38.45 10.01
N ARG A 47 29.66 -38.62 9.36
CA ARG A 47 30.11 -37.80 8.22
C ARG A 47 29.20 -37.99 7.00
N GLN A 48 28.84 -39.23 6.67
CA GLN A 48 27.92 -39.54 5.58
C GLN A 48 26.51 -38.98 5.85
N LEU A 49 25.99 -39.11 7.06
CA LEU A 49 24.71 -38.50 7.46
C LEU A 49 24.76 -36.97 7.36
N LYS A 50 25.84 -36.33 7.82
CA LYS A 50 26.04 -34.88 7.67
C LYS A 50 26.06 -34.48 6.18
N GLN A 51 26.78 -35.22 5.34
CA GLN A 51 26.81 -34.96 3.89
C GLN A 51 25.44 -35.13 3.23
N LEU A 52 24.71 -36.20 3.53
CA LEU A 52 23.34 -36.44 3.02
C LEU A 52 22.36 -35.36 3.46
N VAL A 53 22.39 -34.95 4.73
CA VAL A 53 21.56 -33.86 5.25
C VAL A 53 21.90 -32.54 4.57
N THR A 54 23.20 -32.23 4.40
CA THR A 54 23.61 -31.01 3.68
C THR A 54 23.17 -31.03 2.22
N ALA A 55 23.26 -32.16 1.52
CA ALA A 55 22.82 -32.29 0.14
C ALA A 55 21.30 -32.13 0.00
N ALA A 56 20.52 -32.72 0.92
CA ALA A 56 19.07 -32.57 0.98
C ALA A 56 18.65 -31.12 1.23
N LEU A 57 19.35 -30.41 2.13
CA LEU A 57 19.11 -28.98 2.38
C LEU A 57 19.45 -28.12 1.18
N HIS A 58 20.59 -28.34 0.51
CA HIS A 58 20.94 -27.62 -0.73
C HIS A 58 19.91 -27.87 -1.84
N LYS A 59 19.38 -29.09 -1.96
CA LYS A 59 18.31 -29.41 -2.92
C LYS A 59 17.02 -28.65 -2.61
N ARG A 60 16.65 -28.51 -1.33
CA ARG A 60 15.48 -27.73 -0.91
C ARG A 60 15.69 -26.24 -1.16
N LEU A 61 16.86 -25.72 -0.80
CA LEU A 61 17.23 -24.32 -0.99
C LEU A 61 17.18 -23.94 -2.48
N THR A 62 17.84 -24.70 -3.34
CA THR A 62 17.85 -24.43 -4.79
C THR A 62 16.47 -24.56 -5.43
N LYS A 63 15.60 -25.44 -4.92
CA LYS A 63 14.19 -25.50 -5.34
C LYS A 63 13.45 -24.21 -4.95
N THR A 64 13.56 -23.78 -3.70
CA THR A 64 12.92 -22.55 -3.23
C THR A 64 13.46 -21.29 -3.93
N GLU A 65 14.76 -21.25 -4.25
CA GLU A 65 15.35 -20.15 -5.02
C GLU A 65 14.74 -20.03 -6.41
N ARG A 66 14.51 -21.17 -7.09
CA ARG A 66 13.83 -21.18 -8.40
C ARG A 66 12.38 -20.74 -8.30
N GLU A 67 11.66 -21.15 -7.26
CA GLU A 67 10.29 -20.71 -7.02
C GLU A 67 10.22 -19.19 -6.76
N ILE A 68 11.13 -18.66 -5.94
CA ILE A 68 11.25 -17.22 -5.70
C ILE A 68 11.57 -16.48 -6.99
N LEU A 69 12.50 -17.00 -7.80
CA LEU A 69 12.86 -16.38 -9.08
C LEU A 69 11.65 -16.37 -10.03
N SER A 70 10.90 -17.46 -10.11
CA SER A 70 9.66 -17.55 -10.91
C SER A 70 8.62 -16.51 -10.45
N LEU A 71 8.40 -16.39 -9.15
CA LEU A 71 7.48 -15.39 -8.59
C LEU A 71 7.95 -13.96 -8.87
N LYS A 72 9.25 -13.68 -8.72
CA LYS A 72 9.83 -12.37 -9.07
C LYS A 72 9.57 -12.01 -10.52
N THR A 73 9.82 -12.94 -11.45
CA THR A 73 9.56 -12.73 -12.87
C THR A 73 8.08 -12.45 -13.14
N ARG A 74 7.17 -13.21 -12.51
CA ARG A 74 5.73 -12.97 -12.63
C ARG A 74 5.33 -11.58 -12.16
N ILE A 75 5.80 -11.15 -11.00
CA ILE A 75 5.51 -9.81 -10.46
C ILE A 75 6.02 -8.71 -11.41
N VAL A 76 7.22 -8.87 -11.96
CA VAL A 76 7.78 -7.92 -12.94
C VAL A 76 6.93 -7.87 -14.21
N CYS A 77 6.52 -9.03 -14.73
CA CYS A 77 5.65 -9.11 -15.91
C CYS A 77 4.27 -8.49 -15.64
N GLU A 78 3.67 -8.75 -14.49
CA GLU A 78 2.41 -8.14 -14.08
C GLU A 78 2.54 -6.62 -13.94
N ARG A 79 3.60 -6.14 -13.29
CA ARG A 79 3.88 -4.70 -13.19
C ARG A 79 3.99 -4.07 -14.58
N ALA A 80 4.75 -4.66 -15.50
CA ALA A 80 4.87 -4.15 -16.87
C ALA A 80 3.54 -4.18 -17.64
N SER A 81 2.64 -5.11 -17.31
CA SER A 81 1.28 -5.15 -17.85
C SER A 81 0.43 -3.99 -17.29
N TRP A 82 0.48 -3.77 -15.98
CA TRP A 82 -0.22 -2.66 -15.32
C TRP A 82 0.25 -1.30 -15.81
N GLU A 83 1.57 -1.09 -15.96
CA GLU A 83 2.14 0.15 -16.50
C GLU A 83 1.62 0.44 -17.91
N ARG A 84 1.53 -0.58 -18.78
CA ARG A 84 0.96 -0.44 -20.13
C ARG A 84 -0.51 -0.03 -20.09
N ARG A 85 -1.32 -0.70 -19.27
CA ARG A 85 -2.75 -0.39 -19.09
C ARG A 85 -2.95 1.01 -18.53
N PHE A 86 -2.12 1.41 -17.56
CA PHE A 86 -2.16 2.75 -16.97
C PHE A 86 -1.82 3.83 -18.02
N ALA A 87 -0.77 3.62 -18.82
CA ALA A 87 -0.42 4.54 -19.90
C ALA A 87 -1.51 4.64 -20.98
N GLU A 88 -2.22 3.56 -21.27
CA GLU A 88 -3.38 3.59 -22.18
C GLU A 88 -4.54 4.41 -21.60
N LEU A 89 -4.86 4.21 -20.32
CA LEU A 89 -5.88 5.00 -19.62
C LEU A 89 -5.53 6.49 -19.60
N GLN A 90 -4.27 6.84 -19.34
CA GLN A 90 -3.80 8.23 -19.40
C GLN A 90 -3.96 8.82 -20.81
N ARG A 91 -3.65 8.06 -21.87
CA ARG A 91 -3.86 8.50 -23.25
C ARG A 91 -5.34 8.74 -23.55
N LYS A 92 -6.23 7.82 -23.17
CA LYS A 92 -7.68 7.99 -23.33
C LYS A 92 -8.21 9.21 -22.57
N GLN A 93 -7.70 9.46 -21.37
CA GLN A 93 -8.06 10.64 -20.59
C GLN A 93 -7.62 11.93 -21.29
N GLU A 94 -6.42 11.95 -21.87
CA GLU A 94 -5.92 13.13 -22.59
C GLU A 94 -6.66 13.35 -23.92
N GLU A 95 -7.01 12.28 -24.64
CA GLU A 95 -7.85 12.33 -25.83
C GLU A 95 -9.22 12.95 -25.52
N LEU A 96 -9.89 12.49 -24.44
CA LEU A 96 -11.14 13.08 -23.98
C LEU A 96 -10.98 14.56 -23.61
N ARG A 97 -9.88 14.95 -22.96
CA ARG A 97 -9.60 16.37 -22.65
C ARG A 97 -9.42 17.19 -23.92
N HIS A 98 -8.67 16.68 -24.90
CA HIS A 98 -8.47 17.33 -26.18
C HIS A 98 -9.78 17.47 -26.93
N GLN A 99 -10.61 16.42 -26.91
CA GLN A 99 -11.94 16.45 -27.48
C GLN A 99 -12.76 17.54 -26.80
N VAL A 100 -12.87 17.57 -25.47
CA VAL A 100 -13.60 18.63 -24.74
C VAL A 100 -13.07 20.04 -25.06
N ARG A 101 -11.75 20.22 -25.17
CA ARG A 101 -11.17 21.50 -25.59
C ARG A 101 -11.52 21.85 -27.04
N SER A 102 -11.51 20.88 -27.95
CA SER A 102 -11.85 21.12 -29.35
C SER A 102 -13.34 21.43 -29.50
N TRP A 103 -14.23 20.77 -28.75
CA TRP A 103 -15.65 21.13 -28.66
C TRP A 103 -15.83 22.58 -28.22
N ARG A 104 -15.02 23.10 -27.29
CA ARG A 104 -15.07 24.54 -26.94
C ARG A 104 -14.62 25.45 -28.08
N THR A 105 -13.69 25.02 -28.93
CA THR A 105 -13.18 25.84 -30.04
C THR A 105 -14.00 25.71 -31.34
N PHE A 106 -14.76 24.62 -31.54
CA PHE A 106 -15.46 24.34 -32.81
C PHE A 106 -16.81 25.05 -32.96
N TYR A 107 -17.47 25.45 -31.87
CA TYR A 107 -18.72 26.20 -31.93
C TYR A 107 -18.43 27.69 -31.75
N GLY A 108 -18.49 28.43 -32.87
CA GLY A 108 -18.41 29.89 -32.93
C GLY A 108 -19.44 30.61 -32.06
N PRO A 109 -19.42 31.95 -32.07
CA PRO A 109 -19.65 32.82 -30.93
C PRO A 109 -21.03 32.57 -30.31
N GLN A 110 -21.03 32.30 -29.01
CA GLN A 110 -22.22 32.16 -28.15
C GLN A 110 -23.03 30.89 -28.37
N ARG A 111 -22.43 29.76 -28.00
CA ARG A 111 -23.21 28.56 -27.67
C ARG A 111 -24.08 28.86 -26.45
N VAL A 112 -25.34 29.21 -26.73
CA VAL A 112 -26.39 29.31 -25.73
C VAL A 112 -26.71 27.90 -25.22
N PHE A 113 -26.64 27.71 -23.91
CA PHE A 113 -27.02 26.46 -23.26
C PHE A 113 -27.88 26.72 -22.02
N VAL A 114 -28.63 25.71 -21.61
CA VAL A 114 -29.37 25.69 -20.34
C VAL A 114 -28.49 24.97 -19.32
N PRO A 115 -27.99 25.65 -18.29
CA PRO A 115 -27.16 25.03 -17.26
C PRO A 115 -27.98 24.01 -16.46
N HIS A 116 -27.49 22.77 -16.35
CA HIS A 116 -28.12 21.72 -15.56
C HIS A 116 -27.52 21.62 -14.16
N SER A 117 -26.29 22.11 -13.99
CA SER A 117 -25.56 22.17 -12.73
C SER A 117 -24.83 23.51 -12.59
N PRO A 118 -24.61 24.03 -11.37
CA PRO A 118 -23.73 25.17 -11.14
C PRO A 118 -22.32 24.97 -11.69
N MET A 119 -21.89 23.71 -11.86
CA MET A 119 -20.58 23.34 -12.42
C MET A 119 -20.48 23.64 -13.93
N ASP A 120 -21.61 23.85 -14.61
CA ASP A 120 -21.66 24.21 -16.04
C ASP A 120 -21.33 25.70 -16.27
N LEU A 121 -21.24 26.48 -15.19
CA LEU A 121 -21.05 27.93 -15.23
C LEU A 121 -19.62 28.33 -14.91
N GLN A 122 -19.17 29.41 -15.53
CA GLN A 122 -17.87 30.03 -15.27
C GLN A 122 -18.04 31.54 -15.11
N ILE A 123 -17.11 32.14 -14.37
CA ILE A 123 -17.02 33.60 -14.25
C ILE A 123 -16.77 34.17 -15.65
N GLY A 124 -17.50 35.23 -16.00
CA GLY A 124 -17.45 35.85 -17.32
C GLY A 124 -18.50 35.35 -18.30
N HIS A 125 -19.17 34.20 -18.06
CA HIS A 125 -20.31 33.80 -18.87
C HIS A 125 -21.42 34.85 -18.78
N ARG A 126 -22.04 35.11 -19.92
CA ARG A 126 -23.26 35.90 -20.01
C ARG A 126 -24.45 35.00 -19.71
N VAL A 127 -25.42 35.54 -18.97
CA VAL A 127 -26.54 34.79 -18.45
C VAL A 127 -27.83 35.57 -18.57
N ARG A 128 -28.94 34.85 -18.72
CA ARG A 128 -30.29 35.38 -18.58
C ARG A 128 -30.90 34.82 -17.32
N ILE A 129 -31.28 35.70 -16.40
CA ILE A 129 -31.73 35.36 -15.05
C ILE A 129 -33.09 35.97 -14.76
N MET A 130 -33.83 35.33 -13.86
CA MET A 130 -35.04 35.89 -13.27
C MET A 130 -34.69 36.61 -11.96
N LEU A 131 -34.89 37.93 -11.94
CA LEU A 131 -34.69 38.74 -10.76
C LEU A 131 -35.75 38.46 -9.69
N PRO A 132 -35.49 38.76 -8.40
CA PRO A 132 -36.51 38.68 -7.35
C PRO A 132 -37.76 39.52 -7.64
N SER A 133 -37.64 40.59 -8.43
CA SER A 133 -38.74 41.42 -8.92
C SER A 133 -39.67 40.70 -9.93
N GLY A 134 -39.31 39.48 -10.35
CA GLY A 134 -40.01 38.71 -11.39
C GLY A 134 -39.62 39.09 -12.81
N ARG A 135 -38.79 40.12 -13.00
CA ARG A 135 -38.30 40.55 -14.31
C ARG A 135 -37.17 39.66 -14.80
N ILE A 136 -37.12 39.44 -16.11
CA ILE A 136 -36.01 38.73 -16.74
C ILE A 136 -34.96 39.77 -17.15
N SER A 137 -33.72 39.56 -16.71
CA SER A 137 -32.59 40.44 -17.06
C SER A 137 -31.41 39.63 -17.57
N THR A 138 -30.55 40.30 -18.33
CA THR A 138 -29.31 39.75 -18.87
C THR A 138 -28.14 40.37 -18.12
N GLY A 139 -27.14 39.56 -17.82
CA GLY A 139 -25.92 40.04 -17.18
C GLY A 139 -24.75 39.08 -17.35
N THR A 140 -23.66 39.36 -16.65
CA THR A 140 -22.41 38.60 -16.70
C THR A 140 -22.08 38.07 -15.31
N ILE A 141 -21.71 36.80 -15.20
CA ILE A 141 -21.34 36.19 -13.92
C ILE A 141 -20.03 36.82 -13.42
N ARG A 142 -20.06 37.37 -12.20
CA ARG A 142 -18.89 37.88 -11.46
C ARG A 142 -18.55 37.07 -10.23
N PHE A 143 -19.53 36.35 -9.67
CA PHE A 143 -19.34 35.51 -8.50
C PHE A 143 -20.17 34.23 -8.60
N LEU A 144 -19.59 33.12 -8.17
CA LEU A 144 -20.23 31.79 -8.07
C LEU A 144 -19.88 31.22 -6.70
N GLY A 145 -20.86 31.06 -5.82
CA GLY A 145 -20.61 30.47 -4.51
C GLY A 145 -21.75 30.66 -3.51
N HIS A 146 -21.49 30.23 -2.28
CA HIS A 146 -22.43 30.39 -1.18
C HIS A 146 -22.28 31.79 -0.57
N LEU A 147 -23.41 32.47 -0.36
CA LEU A 147 -23.44 33.74 0.34
C LEU A 147 -23.45 33.51 1.85
N GLN A 148 -23.02 34.52 2.60
CA GLN A 148 -22.95 34.45 4.06
C GLN A 148 -24.35 34.29 4.65
N GLY A 149 -24.61 33.11 5.22
CA GLY A 149 -25.90 32.77 5.83
C GLY A 149 -26.93 32.18 4.86
N GLU A 150 -26.54 31.88 3.63
CA GLU A 150 -27.37 31.17 2.65
C GLU A 150 -26.88 29.73 2.48
N ALA A 151 -27.81 28.77 2.44
CA ALA A 151 -27.49 27.35 2.25
C ALA A 151 -27.25 26.98 0.79
N ASP A 152 -27.86 27.72 -0.14
CA ASP A 152 -27.81 27.45 -1.57
C ASP A 152 -26.69 28.22 -2.29
N LEU A 153 -26.26 27.70 -3.44
CA LEU A 153 -25.35 28.39 -4.34
C LEU A 153 -26.04 29.56 -5.03
N HIS A 154 -25.37 30.71 -4.97
CA HIS A 154 -25.81 31.96 -5.56
C HIS A 154 -24.85 32.44 -6.64
N LEU A 155 -25.44 33.09 -7.64
CA LEU A 155 -24.80 33.75 -8.75
C LEU A 155 -24.75 35.24 -8.44
N GLY A 156 -23.57 35.81 -8.33
CA GLY A 156 -23.39 37.26 -8.41
C GLY A 156 -23.27 37.66 -9.86
N VAL A 157 -24.24 38.41 -10.35
CA VAL A 157 -24.37 38.80 -11.76
C VAL A 157 -24.27 40.32 -11.87
N GLU A 158 -23.40 40.78 -12.75
CA GLU A 158 -23.37 42.16 -13.24
C GLU A 158 -24.44 42.31 -14.32
N LEU A 159 -25.57 42.93 -14.00
CA LEU A 159 -26.64 43.18 -14.94
C LEU A 159 -26.19 44.15 -16.03
N GLN A 160 -26.69 43.97 -17.25
CA GLN A 160 -26.45 44.90 -18.35
C GLN A 160 -27.37 46.13 -18.24
N THR A 161 -28.60 45.93 -17.78
CA THR A 161 -29.56 47.00 -17.49
C THR A 161 -29.80 47.08 -15.99
N PRO A 162 -29.72 48.27 -15.39
CA PRO A 162 -29.99 48.44 -13.97
C PRO A 162 -31.48 48.19 -13.70
N ASP A 163 -31.78 47.48 -12.61
CA ASP A 163 -33.15 47.36 -12.07
C ASP A 163 -33.25 48.20 -10.79
N HIS A 164 -34.47 48.65 -10.46
CA HIS A 164 -34.68 49.50 -9.29
C HIS A 164 -34.45 48.70 -8.00
N GLY A 165 -33.54 49.16 -7.13
CA GLY A 165 -33.21 48.51 -5.85
C GLY A 165 -31.90 47.70 -5.83
N LEU A 166 -30.98 47.95 -6.79
CA LEU A 166 -29.81 47.11 -6.97
C LEU A 166 -28.70 47.29 -5.92
N HIS A 167 -28.00 46.18 -5.65
CA HIS A 167 -26.89 46.10 -4.72
C HIS A 167 -25.59 46.51 -5.43
N ASP A 168 -24.64 47.05 -4.67
CA ASP A 168 -23.27 47.37 -5.09
C ASP A 168 -22.36 46.14 -5.28
N GLY A 169 -22.96 44.93 -5.21
CA GLY A 169 -22.28 43.65 -5.17
C GLY A 169 -21.85 43.23 -3.76
N SER A 170 -22.36 43.91 -2.73
CA SER A 170 -22.30 43.45 -1.34
C SER A 170 -23.58 42.70 -0.91
N HIS A 171 -23.39 41.71 -0.04
CA HIS A 171 -24.47 40.99 0.62
C HIS A 171 -24.19 40.94 2.12
N ARG A 172 -25.11 41.48 2.94
CA ARG A 172 -25.02 41.55 4.42
C ARG A 172 -23.69 42.16 4.93
N GLY A 173 -23.20 43.22 4.28
CA GLY A 173 -21.98 43.92 4.67
C GLY A 173 -20.67 43.30 4.17
N ARG A 174 -20.73 42.17 3.44
CA ARG A 174 -19.57 41.56 2.77
C ARG A 174 -19.62 41.82 1.27
N SER A 175 -18.55 42.39 0.72
CA SER A 175 -18.41 42.59 -0.73
C SER A 175 -17.93 41.30 -1.40
N TYR A 176 -18.63 40.88 -2.46
CA TYR A 176 -18.24 39.72 -3.29
C TYR A 176 -17.70 40.14 -4.65
N PHE A 177 -18.24 41.22 -5.21
CA PHE A 177 -17.74 41.88 -6.41
C PHE A 177 -18.13 43.35 -6.34
N GLU A 178 -17.38 44.24 -6.99
CA GLU A 178 -17.59 45.68 -6.87
C GLU A 178 -18.16 46.24 -8.18
N LYS A 179 -19.48 46.44 -8.22
CA LYS A 179 -20.21 47.03 -9.37
C LYS A 179 -21.40 47.86 -8.90
N PRO A 180 -21.22 49.18 -8.67
CA PRO A 180 -22.24 50.02 -8.06
C PRO A 180 -23.48 50.13 -8.96
N GLY A 181 -24.64 49.71 -8.46
CA GLY A 181 -25.94 49.83 -9.14
C GLY A 181 -26.21 48.80 -10.24
N TYR A 182 -25.29 47.85 -10.47
CA TYR A 182 -25.44 46.78 -11.48
C TYR A 182 -25.30 45.37 -10.90
N GLY A 183 -25.08 45.21 -9.59
CA GLY A 183 -24.96 43.90 -8.95
C GLY A 183 -26.29 43.28 -8.49
N ALA A 184 -26.52 42.02 -8.89
CA ALA A 184 -27.61 41.20 -8.38
C ALA A 184 -27.11 39.83 -7.90
N PHE A 185 -27.68 39.33 -6.81
CA PHE A 185 -27.48 37.96 -6.35
C PHE A 185 -28.72 37.12 -6.63
N VAL A 186 -28.54 36.02 -7.35
CA VAL A 186 -29.63 35.17 -7.80
C VAL A 186 -29.30 33.69 -7.55
N PRO A 187 -30.20 32.91 -6.93
CA PRO A 187 -30.02 31.46 -6.80
C PRO A 187 -29.90 30.75 -8.14
N PHE A 188 -29.20 29.60 -8.19
CA PHE A 188 -29.02 28.83 -9.43
C PHE A 188 -30.35 28.48 -10.14
N HIS A 189 -31.40 28.12 -9.40
CA HIS A 189 -32.69 27.72 -9.98
C HIS A 189 -33.45 28.85 -10.72
N LYS A 190 -33.01 30.11 -10.59
CA LYS A 190 -33.57 31.26 -11.31
C LYS A 190 -32.78 31.60 -12.57
N LEU A 191 -31.75 30.82 -12.89
CA LEU A 191 -31.00 30.93 -14.13
C LEU A 191 -31.75 30.23 -15.26
N LEU A 192 -31.93 30.94 -16.38
CA LEU A 192 -32.66 30.42 -17.54
C LEU A 192 -31.71 29.81 -18.57
N MET A 193 -30.62 30.50 -18.88
CA MET A 193 -29.67 30.14 -19.92
C MET A 193 -28.35 30.89 -19.73
N ALA A 194 -27.26 30.32 -20.25
CA ALA A 194 -25.92 30.89 -20.22
C ALA A 194 -25.26 30.78 -21.60
N TRP A 195 -24.30 31.67 -21.87
CA TRP A 195 -23.48 31.67 -23.08
C TRP A 195 -22.14 32.37 -22.82
N GLU A 196 -21.17 32.13 -23.70
CA GLU A 196 -19.80 32.64 -23.59
C GLU A 196 -19.62 34.09 -24.10
#